data_AF-A0A2P2E1M3-F1
#
_entry.id   AF-A0A2P2E1M3-F1
#
_cell.length_a   1.000
_cell.length_b   1.000
_cell.length_c   1.000
_cell.angle_alpha   90.00
_cell.angle_beta   90.00
_cell.angle_gamma   90.00
#
_symmetry.space_group_name_H-M   'P 1'
#
loop_
_entity.id
_entity.type
_entity.pdbx_description
1 polymer ?
#
loop_
_entity_poly.entity_id
_entity_poly.type
_entity_poly.pdbx_seq_one_letter_code
_entity_poly.pdbx_strand_id
1 'polypeptide(L)'
;MADLSLSRNITAPIPESRQSLVIRIPKAANYPFAFYFPEPLVLRGFVREIKVPLYSSQSLGNITMIVEDQYFETKQIMVSSLNFRGWKVCSISFAQVMEQNDRIFQRSANMRILGFYYLPNEENAKNQEVLIAIDDISAVVRDKYRPLRDKGILLEE
;
A
#
# COMPACT_ATOMS: atom_id res chain seq x y z
N MET A 1 -1.03 23.91 -1.56
CA MET A 1 -0.38 22.59 -1.56
C MET A 1 -1.32 21.59 -0.92
N ALA A 2 -1.12 20.29 -1.15
CA ALA A 2 -1.81 19.27 -0.35
C ALA A 2 -1.34 19.35 1.11
N ASP A 3 -2.24 19.09 2.03
CA ASP A 3 -1.98 19.05 3.48
C ASP A 3 -2.00 17.61 3.96
N LEU A 4 -0.98 17.21 4.72
CA LEU A 4 -0.82 15.86 5.26
C LEU A 4 -0.81 15.96 6.78
N SER A 5 -1.72 15.24 7.42
CA SER A 5 -1.86 15.24 8.88
C SER A 5 -2.28 13.88 9.40
N LEU A 6 -1.94 13.61 10.66
CA LEU A 6 -2.49 12.46 11.36
C LEU A 6 -3.80 12.86 12.05
N SER A 7 -4.87 12.11 11.82
CA SER A 7 -6.20 12.42 12.34
C SER A 7 -6.73 11.30 13.24
N ARG A 8 -7.31 11.68 14.38
CA ARG A 8 -8.07 10.78 15.26
C ARG A 8 -9.58 10.82 15.01
N ASN A 9 -10.04 11.74 14.16
CA ASN A 9 -11.46 11.94 13.86
C ASN A 9 -11.90 11.24 12.58
N ILE A 10 -10.94 10.88 11.73
CA ILE A 10 -11.14 10.11 10.50
C ILE A 10 -10.33 8.85 10.71
N THR A 11 -10.96 7.79 11.21
CA THR A 11 -10.31 6.50 11.50
C THR A 11 -11.00 5.41 10.71
N ALA A 12 -10.24 4.39 10.29
CA ALA A 12 -10.81 3.25 9.60
C ALA A 12 -11.80 2.52 10.52
N PRO A 13 -12.91 1.95 9.98
CA PRO A 13 -13.91 1.23 10.77
C PRO A 13 -13.42 -0.19 11.11
N ILE A 14 -12.23 -0.28 11.72
CA ILE A 14 -11.60 -1.51 12.19
C ILE A 14 -11.30 -1.36 13.69
N PRO A 15 -11.41 -2.43 14.50
CA PRO A 15 -11.37 -2.32 15.97
C PRO A 15 -10.13 -1.62 16.55
N GLU A 16 -8.98 -1.80 15.91
CA GLU A 16 -7.69 -1.28 16.41
C GLU A 16 -7.29 0.09 15.85
N SER A 17 -8.06 0.65 14.91
CA SER A 17 -7.73 1.97 14.33
C SER A 17 -7.98 3.08 15.34
N ARG A 18 -6.92 3.84 15.64
CA ARG A 18 -6.96 5.01 16.53
C ARG A 18 -6.56 6.30 15.85
N GLN A 19 -5.93 6.20 14.68
CA GLN A 19 -5.38 7.33 13.94
C GLN A 19 -5.14 6.92 12.50
N SER A 20 -5.45 7.81 11.55
CA SER A 20 -5.12 7.61 10.14
C SER A 20 -4.23 8.74 9.61
N LEU A 21 -3.53 8.48 8.51
CA LEU A 21 -2.91 9.51 7.70
C LEU A 21 -3.96 10.11 6.77
N VAL A 22 -4.25 11.41 6.93
CA VAL A 22 -5.20 12.16 6.12
C VAL A 22 -4.44 13.06 5.16
N ILE A 23 -4.84 13.03 3.89
CA ILE A 23 -4.37 13.91 2.84
C ILE A 23 -5.56 14.76 2.38
N ARG A 24 -5.47 16.06 2.61
CA ARG A 24 -6.43 17.05 2.12
C ARG A 24 -5.83 17.75 0.92
N ILE A 25 -6.52 17.68 -0.22
CA ILE A 25 -6.04 18.21 -1.50
C ILE A 25 -7.03 19.31 -1.92
N PRO A 26 -6.68 20.59 -1.66
CA PRO A 26 -7.44 21.72 -2.19
C PRO A 26 -7.47 21.66 -3.72
N LYS A 27 -8.53 22.19 -4.32
CA LYS A 27 -8.66 22.32 -5.79
C LYS A 27 -7.40 22.86 -6.47
N ALA A 28 -6.84 23.96 -5.93
CA ALA A 28 -5.64 24.61 -6.49
C ALA A 28 -4.38 23.72 -6.42
N ALA A 29 -4.43 22.63 -5.66
CA ALA A 29 -3.37 21.65 -5.50
C ALA A 29 -3.72 20.27 -6.10
N ASN A 30 -4.75 20.18 -6.94
CA ASN A 30 -5.17 18.93 -7.59
C ASN A 30 -4.28 18.57 -8.80
N TYR A 31 -2.97 18.49 -8.57
CA TYR A 31 -1.96 18.02 -9.52
C TYR A 31 -1.34 16.71 -9.00
N PRO A 32 -0.63 15.94 -9.84
CA PRO A 32 -0.02 14.70 -9.39
C PRO A 32 1.10 14.94 -8.36
N PHE A 33 1.15 14.13 -7.30
CA PHE A 33 2.23 14.19 -6.31
C PHE A 33 2.47 12.86 -5.60
N ALA A 34 3.72 12.64 -5.17
CA ALA A 34 4.08 11.54 -4.28
C ALA A 34 4.14 12.04 -2.83
N PHE A 35 3.85 11.15 -1.90
CA PHE A 35 4.20 11.31 -0.49
C PHE A 35 4.89 10.05 0.01
N TYR A 36 5.96 10.25 0.77
CA TYR A 36 6.85 9.20 1.25
C TYR A 36 6.73 9.05 2.75
N PHE A 37 6.85 7.82 3.22
CA PHE A 37 7.04 7.59 4.64
C PHE A 37 8.41 8.10 5.07
N PRO A 38 8.54 8.71 6.26
CA PRO A 38 9.86 9.02 6.82
C PRO A 38 10.73 7.77 6.94
N GLU A 39 10.10 6.64 7.30
CA GLU A 39 10.70 5.31 7.30
C GLU A 39 9.87 4.37 6.41
N PRO A 40 10.44 3.86 5.30
CA PRO A 40 9.74 2.90 4.44
C PRO A 40 9.30 1.63 5.17
N LEU A 41 8.12 1.10 4.81
CA LEU A 41 7.62 -0.14 5.41
C LEU A 41 8.32 -1.35 4.79
N VAL A 42 9.07 -2.09 5.60
CA VAL A 42 9.82 -3.27 5.15
C VAL A 42 8.89 -4.48 5.04
N LEU A 43 8.82 -5.07 3.84
CA LEU A 43 8.10 -6.31 3.57
C LEU A 43 9.04 -7.49 3.77
N ARG A 44 8.71 -8.37 4.72
CA ARG A 44 9.50 -9.58 5.05
C ARG A 44 8.77 -10.84 4.60
N GLY A 45 9.53 -11.81 4.10
CA GLY A 45 8.98 -13.08 3.62
C GLY A 45 8.29 -12.95 2.26
N PHE A 46 7.50 -13.95 1.89
CA PHE A 46 6.73 -13.94 0.65
C PHE A 46 5.35 -13.31 0.89
N VAL A 47 5.14 -12.09 0.39
CA VAL A 47 3.91 -11.32 0.56
C VAL A 47 2.91 -11.72 -0.53
N ARG A 48 1.81 -12.36 -0.13
CA ARG A 48 0.73 -12.74 -1.06
C ARG A 48 -0.14 -11.55 -1.40
N GLU A 49 -0.54 -10.81 -0.37
CA GLU A 49 -1.53 -9.74 -0.46
C GLU A 49 -1.13 -8.58 0.44
N ILE A 50 -1.36 -7.35 -0.01
CA ILE A 50 -1.31 -6.15 0.84
C ILE A 50 -2.72 -5.60 0.96
N LYS A 51 -3.13 -5.25 2.18
CA LYS A 51 -4.42 -4.62 2.46
C LYS A 51 -4.18 -3.18 2.88
N VAL A 52 -4.93 -2.28 2.25
CA VAL A 52 -4.89 -0.85 2.52
C VAL A 52 -6.30 -0.35 2.79
N PRO A 53 -6.68 -0.18 4.06
CA PRO A 53 -7.80 0.67 4.44
C PRO A 53 -7.63 2.08 3.85
N LEU A 54 -8.52 2.43 2.93
CA LEU A 54 -8.51 3.68 2.18
C LEU A 54 -9.87 4.37 2.29
N TYR A 55 -9.85 5.62 2.73
CA TYR A 55 -10.99 6.52 2.66
C TYR A 55 -10.90 7.37 1.39
N SER A 56 -12.05 7.64 0.77
CA SER A 56 -12.17 8.65 -0.28
C SER A 56 -13.40 9.54 -0.06
N SER A 57 -13.27 10.83 -0.37
CA SER A 57 -14.39 11.76 -0.51
C SER A 57 -15.14 11.67 -1.85
N GLN A 58 -14.84 10.63 -2.65
CA GLN A 58 -15.39 10.36 -3.99
C GLN A 58 -14.86 11.28 -5.08
N SER A 59 -13.58 11.15 -5.41
CA SER A 59 -12.96 11.83 -6.57
C SER A 59 -12.70 10.86 -7.71
N LEU A 60 -12.49 11.35 -8.92
CA LEU A 60 -12.15 10.54 -10.11
C LEU A 60 -10.65 10.22 -10.21
N GLY A 61 -9.86 10.60 -9.20
CA GLY A 61 -8.41 10.33 -9.15
C GLY A 61 -8.08 8.88 -8.83
N ASN A 62 -6.79 8.59 -8.78
CA ASN A 62 -6.25 7.27 -8.42
C ASN A 62 -5.18 7.41 -7.35
N ILE A 63 -5.04 6.36 -6.55
CA ILE A 63 -3.94 6.18 -5.61
C ILE A 63 -3.16 4.92 -6.00
N THR A 64 -1.85 5.08 -6.14
CA THR A 64 -0.91 3.99 -6.35
C THR A 64 0.06 3.93 -5.17
N MET A 65 0.57 2.74 -4.88
CA MET A 65 1.59 2.48 -3.89
C MET A 65 2.96 2.48 -4.58
N ILE A 66 3.93 3.18 -3.98
CA ILE A 66 5.31 3.22 -4.46
C ILE A 66 6.08 2.14 -3.73
N VAL A 67 6.60 1.17 -4.47
CA VAL A 67 7.29 0.00 -3.91
C VAL A 67 8.67 -0.09 -4.53
N GLU A 68 9.67 -0.34 -3.70
CA GLU A 68 11.03 -0.65 -4.10
C GLU A 68 11.27 -2.15 -3.97
N ASP A 69 11.86 -2.76 -5.01
CA ASP A 69 12.24 -4.16 -5.00
C ASP A 69 13.66 -4.42 -4.49
N GLN A 70 14.06 -5.69 -4.46
CA GLN A 70 15.39 -6.12 -3.99
C GLN A 70 16.57 -5.60 -4.82
N TYR A 71 16.32 -5.06 -6.02
CA TYR A 71 17.33 -4.47 -6.90
C TYR A 71 17.33 -2.94 -6.80
N PHE A 72 16.61 -2.37 -5.83
CA PHE A 72 16.39 -0.93 -5.66
C PHE A 72 15.61 -0.29 -6.82
N GLU A 73 14.89 -1.08 -7.62
CA GLU A 73 14.00 -0.55 -8.64
C GLU A 73 12.67 -0.14 -8.02
N THR A 74 12.21 1.07 -8.34
CA THR A 74 10.93 1.59 -7.87
C THR A 74 9.83 1.31 -8.89
N LYS A 75 8.69 0.79 -8.42
CA LYS A 75 7.49 0.48 -9.20
C LYS A 75 6.26 1.10 -8.53
N GLN A 76 5.32 1.57 -9.35
CA GLN A 76 4.01 2.00 -8.86
C GLN A 76 2.98 0.88 -9.06
N ILE A 77 2.25 0.56 -8.00
CA ILE A 77 1.23 -0.49 -7.99
C ILE A 77 -0.13 0.15 -7.72
N MET A 78 -1.11 -0.09 -8.59
CA MET A 78 -2.46 0.43 -8.38
C MET A 78 -3.07 -0.08 -7.08
N VAL A 79 -3.59 0.83 -6.24
CA VAL A 79 -4.33 0.49 -5.01
C VAL A 79 -5.83 0.68 -5.24
N SER A 80 -6.23 1.85 -5.76
CA SER A 80 -7.63 2.09 -6.11
C SER A 80 -7.85 3.33 -6.97
N SER A 81 -8.91 3.29 -7.78
CA SER A 81 -9.63 4.50 -8.16
C SER A 81 -10.34 5.06 -6.93
N LEU A 82 -10.34 6.37 -6.78
CA LEU A 82 -10.95 7.09 -5.67
C LEU A 82 -12.44 7.36 -5.86
N ASN A 83 -13.07 6.80 -6.91
CA ASN A 83 -14.49 7.00 -7.24
C ASN A 83 -15.41 6.17 -6.35
N PHE A 84 -15.26 6.34 -5.04
CA PHE A 84 -16.11 5.78 -3.99
C PHE A 84 -16.13 6.74 -2.80
N ARG A 85 -17.15 6.65 -1.96
CA ARG A 85 -17.27 7.47 -0.76
C ARG A 85 -17.11 6.61 0.49
N GLY A 86 -16.36 7.12 1.46
CA GLY A 86 -16.16 6.44 2.73
C GLY A 86 -14.98 5.48 2.69
N TRP A 87 -14.95 4.56 3.66
CA TRP A 87 -13.87 3.60 3.83
C TRP A 87 -14.06 2.34 2.99
N LYS A 88 -12.96 1.85 2.42
CA LYS A 88 -12.86 0.56 1.73
C LYS A 88 -11.53 -0.08 2.06
N VAL A 89 -11.52 -1.40 2.26
CA VAL A 89 -10.26 -2.15 2.32
C VAL A 89 -9.87 -2.53 0.89
N CYS A 90 -8.78 -1.95 0.40
CA CYS A 90 -8.20 -2.29 -0.90
C CYS A 90 -7.23 -3.47 -0.73
N SER A 91 -7.56 -4.61 -1.33
CA SER A 91 -6.68 -5.79 -1.39
C SER A 91 -5.89 -5.79 -2.69
N ILE A 92 -4.57 -5.80 -2.60
CA ILE A 92 -3.64 -5.86 -3.72
C ILE A 92 -3.02 -7.26 -3.75
N SER A 93 -3.20 -8.00 -4.86
CA SER A 93 -2.57 -9.30 -5.09
C SER A 93 -1.08 -9.14 -5.40
N PHE A 94 -0.29 -8.86 -4.36
CA PHE A 94 1.10 -8.43 -4.47
C PHE A 94 1.99 -9.46 -5.18
N ALA A 95 1.74 -10.76 -4.97
CA ALA A 95 2.46 -11.84 -5.64
C ALA A 95 2.25 -11.90 -7.17
N GLN A 96 1.19 -11.29 -7.69
CA GLN A 96 0.94 -11.23 -9.14
C GLN A 96 1.62 -10.04 -9.82
N VAL A 97 1.98 -9.01 -9.05
CA VAL A 97 2.49 -7.74 -9.56
C VAL A 97 3.97 -7.50 -9.24
N MET A 98 4.55 -8.28 -8.32
CA MET A 98 5.95 -8.17 -7.91
C MET A 98 6.65 -9.52 -7.88
N GLU A 99 7.84 -9.59 -8.49
CA GLU A 99 8.74 -10.75 -8.41
C GLU A 99 9.47 -10.74 -7.07
N GLN A 100 9.25 -11.77 -6.27
CA GLN A 100 9.75 -11.88 -4.90
C GLN A 100 10.75 -13.03 -4.71
N ASN A 101 11.01 -13.80 -5.77
CA ASN A 101 12.02 -14.84 -5.71
C ASN A 101 13.40 -14.22 -5.90
N ASP A 102 14.26 -14.40 -4.90
CA ASP A 102 15.68 -14.29 -5.10
C ASP A 102 16.15 -15.50 -5.90
N ARG A 103 16.47 -15.28 -7.18
CA ARG A 103 16.92 -16.32 -8.11
C ARG A 103 18.26 -16.93 -7.70
N ILE A 104 19.02 -16.27 -6.83
CA ILE A 104 20.43 -16.61 -6.56
C ILE A 104 20.62 -17.07 -5.11
N PHE A 105 20.11 -16.34 -4.11
CA PHE A 105 20.46 -16.60 -2.71
C PHE A 105 19.37 -17.25 -1.87
N GLN A 106 18.18 -17.56 -2.43
CA GLN A 106 17.06 -18.17 -1.72
C GLN A 106 16.67 -17.44 -0.41
N ARG A 107 17.06 -16.17 -0.25
CA ARG A 107 16.68 -15.30 0.87
C ARG A 107 15.43 -14.50 0.47
N SER A 108 14.62 -14.08 1.43
CA SER A 108 13.47 -13.23 1.13
C SER A 108 13.97 -11.93 0.49
N ALA A 109 13.45 -11.58 -0.68
CA ALA A 109 13.65 -10.26 -1.26
C ALA A 109 13.17 -9.20 -0.26
N ASN A 110 14.08 -8.36 0.24
CA ASN A 110 13.72 -7.24 1.10
C ASN A 110 13.10 -6.16 0.21
N MET A 111 11.78 -6.15 0.10
CA MET A 111 11.05 -5.10 -0.60
C MET A 111 10.59 -4.04 0.41
N ARG A 112 10.37 -2.82 -0.07
CA ARG A 112 9.96 -1.70 0.78
C ARG A 112 8.80 -0.95 0.17
N ILE A 113 7.77 -0.64 0.94
CA ILE A 113 6.76 0.35 0.55
C ILE A 113 7.32 1.71 0.93
N LEU A 114 7.61 2.54 -0.08
CA LEU A 114 8.18 3.87 0.10
C LEU A 114 7.12 4.91 0.45
N GLY A 115 5.90 4.74 -0.05
CA GLY A 115 4.81 5.69 0.10
C GLY A 115 3.73 5.49 -0.95
N PHE A 116 3.06 6.57 -1.33
CA PHE A 116 2.01 6.53 -2.35
C PHE A 116 2.12 7.71 -3.31
N TYR A 117 1.49 7.53 -4.46
CA TYR A 117 1.37 8.55 -5.48
C TYR A 117 -0.10 8.81 -5.81
N TYR A 118 -0.49 10.07 -5.72
CA TYR A 118 -1.80 10.55 -6.12
C TYR A 118 -1.76 11.01 -7.57
N LEU A 119 -2.64 10.43 -8.39
CA LEU A 119 -2.88 10.87 -9.76
C LEU A 119 -4.29 11.48 -9.85
N PRO A 120 -4.43 12.80 -10.00
CA PRO A 120 -5.74 13.42 -10.20
C PRO A 120 -6.33 13.02 -11.55
N ASN A 121 -7.63 13.28 -11.70
CA ASN A 121 -8.31 13.27 -12.99
C ASN A 121 -8.79 14.70 -13.29
N GLU A 122 -8.60 15.14 -14.54
CA GLU A 122 -8.94 16.49 -15.01
C GLU A 122 -10.46 16.74 -14.98
N GLU A 123 -11.27 15.69 -15.05
CA GLU A 123 -12.75 15.74 -15.01
C GLU A 123 -13.32 15.87 -13.59
N ASN A 124 -12.47 15.92 -12.55
CA ASN A 124 -12.94 16.19 -11.19
C ASN A 124 -13.77 17.48 -11.14
N ALA A 125 -14.85 17.47 -10.34
CA ALA A 125 -15.73 18.61 -10.24
C ALA A 125 -14.94 19.88 -9.86
N LYS A 126 -15.21 20.99 -10.56
CA LYS A 126 -14.44 22.23 -10.48
C LYS A 126 -14.28 22.80 -9.07
N ASN A 127 -15.11 22.44 -8.09
CA ASN A 127 -15.03 22.97 -6.72
C ASN A 127 -14.74 21.89 -5.66
N GLN A 128 -14.38 20.68 -6.08
CA GLN A 128 -14.21 19.57 -5.16
C GLN A 128 -12.84 19.60 -4.49
N GLU A 129 -12.86 19.62 -3.15
CA GLU A 129 -11.71 19.23 -2.34
C GLU A 129 -11.66 17.69 -2.28
N VAL A 130 -10.47 17.13 -2.50
CA VAL A 130 -10.26 15.68 -2.39
C VAL A 130 -9.71 15.38 -1.00
N LEU A 131 -10.37 14.47 -0.30
CA LEU A 131 -9.95 13.98 1.00
C LEU A 131 -9.68 12.48 0.87
N ILE A 132 -8.46 12.09 1.19
CA ILE A 132 -8.01 10.70 1.20
C ILE A 132 -7.55 10.41 2.63
N ALA A 133 -7.84 9.24 3.15
CA ALA A 133 -7.21 8.77 4.37
C ALA A 133 -6.70 7.34 4.19
N ILE A 134 -5.52 7.06 4.75
CA ILE A 134 -4.89 5.75 4.70
C ILE A 134 -4.61 5.31 6.13
N ASP A 135 -4.93 4.06 6.41
CA ASP A 135 -4.81 3.49 7.74
C ASP A 135 -4.33 2.03 7.67
N ASP A 136 -3.84 1.49 8.78
CA ASP A 136 -3.52 0.09 9.06
C ASP A 136 -3.10 -0.76 7.83
N ILE A 137 -2.04 -0.31 7.16
CA ILE A 137 -1.46 -1.03 6.02
C ILE A 137 -0.91 -2.35 6.54
N SER A 138 -1.47 -3.46 6.06
CA SER A 138 -1.13 -4.80 6.52
C SER A 138 -0.81 -5.73 5.35
N ALA A 139 -0.03 -6.78 5.63
CA ALA A 139 0.41 -7.73 4.63
C ALA A 139 0.06 -9.16 5.04
N VAL A 140 -0.43 -9.96 4.10
CA VAL A 140 -0.61 -11.39 4.28
C VAL A 140 0.65 -12.08 3.74
N VAL A 141 1.50 -12.53 4.66
CA VAL A 141 2.73 -13.26 4.35
C VAL A 141 2.44 -14.76 4.36
N ARG A 142 3.04 -15.49 3.42
CA ARG A 142 2.99 -16.95 3.38
C ARG A 142 4.39 -17.52 3.55
N ASP A 143 4.52 -18.54 4.38
CA ASP A 143 5.70 -19.39 4.36
C ASP A 143 5.72 -20.19 3.06
N LYS A 144 6.67 -19.88 2.18
CA LYS A 144 7.03 -20.83 1.13
C LYS A 144 7.69 -22.00 1.83
N TYR A 145 7.03 -23.15 1.85
CA TYR A 145 7.66 -24.42 2.19
C TYR A 145 8.92 -24.55 1.32
N ARG A 146 10.08 -24.29 1.92
CA ARG A 146 11.31 -24.87 1.40
C ARG A 146 11.08 -26.37 1.54
N PRO A 147 11.17 -27.19 0.48
CA PRO A 147 11.14 -28.64 0.66
C PRO A 147 12.15 -28.94 1.77
N LEU A 148 11.67 -29.62 2.82
CA LEU A 148 12.38 -29.96 4.05
C LEU A 148 13.84 -30.26 3.73
N ARG A 149 14.71 -29.26 3.94
CA ARG A 149 16.16 -29.42 3.74
C ARG A 149 16.84 -30.01 4.97
N ASP A 150 16.11 -30.17 6.06
CA ASP A 150 16.44 -31.17 7.05
C ASP A 150 15.95 -32.52 6.55
N LYS A 151 16.86 -33.24 5.90
CA LYS A 151 16.75 -34.69 5.69
C LYS A 151 16.62 -35.49 7.01
N GLY A 152 16.61 -34.83 8.17
CA GLY A 152 16.37 -35.44 9.48
C GLY A 152 14.91 -35.54 9.91
N ILE A 153 13.94 -34.97 9.15
CA ILE A 153 12.51 -35.02 9.50
C ILE A 153 11.72 -35.91 8.52
N LEU A 154 12.35 -36.96 8.00
CA LEU A 154 11.64 -37.98 7.25
C LEU A 154 11.95 -39.36 7.85
N LEU A 155 10.94 -39.84 8.60
CA LEU A 155 10.73 -41.18 9.13
C LEU A 155 11.60 -41.54 10.36
N GLU A 156 10.99 -41.43 11.54
CA GLU A 156 11.27 -42.41 12.61
C GLU A 156 10.49 -43.69 12.26
N GLU A 157 11.13 -44.85 12.41
CA GLU A 157 10.56 -46.19 12.18
C GLU A 157 9.37 -46.51 13.11
#